data_AF-A0A1B1U928-F1
#
_entry.id   AF-A0A1B1U928-F1
#
_cell.length_a   1.000
_cell.length_b   1.000
_cell.length_c   1.000
_cell.angle_alpha   90.00
_cell.angle_beta   90.00
_cell.angle_gamma   90.00
#
_symmetry.space_group_name_H-M   'P 1'
#
loop_
_entity.id
_entity.type
_entity.pdbx_description
1 polymer ?
#
loop_
_entity_poly.entity_id
_entity_poly.type
_entity_poly.pdbx_seq_one_letter_code
_entity_poly.pdbx_strand_id
1 'polypeptide(L)'
;MDRLRQRADFLAVANGTRANSAAFVVQGRARDDDGPIRVGFTVTKKNGTATERNRIRRRLRELVKRLDVISMRPHHDYVLVGRRAALTRDFATMLDDLRSALHRLDRQPATRGGASRKMT
;
A
#
# COMPACT_ATOMS: atom_id res chain seq x y z
N MET A 1 -8.75 11.97 -3.13
CA MET A 1 -7.85 11.05 -2.42
C MET A 1 -6.84 11.90 -1.68
N ASP A 2 -6.63 11.59 -0.41
CA ASP A 2 -5.74 12.34 0.47
C ASP A 2 -4.46 11.56 0.77
N ARG A 3 -3.51 12.26 1.38
CA ARG A 3 -2.26 11.66 1.82
C ARG A 3 -2.36 11.18 3.27
N LEU A 4 -1.99 9.93 3.52
CA LEU A 4 -1.79 9.42 4.88
C LEU A 4 -0.53 10.04 5.48
N ARG A 5 -0.65 10.69 6.66
CA ARG A 5 0.46 11.45 7.29
C ARG A 5 0.82 10.96 8.69
N GLN A 6 -0.16 10.58 9.50
CA GLN A 6 0.08 10.30 10.91
C GLN A 6 0.69 8.93 11.12
N ARG A 7 1.71 8.83 11.99
CA ARG A 7 2.39 7.55 12.28
C ARG A 7 1.44 6.47 12.78
N ALA A 8 0.47 6.83 13.64
CA ALA A 8 -0.52 5.91 14.17
C ALA A 8 -1.32 5.24 13.04
N ASP A 9 -1.73 6.01 12.03
CA ASP A 9 -2.44 5.48 10.85
C ASP A 9 -1.57 4.48 10.07
N PHE A 10 -0.28 4.79 9.85
CA PHE A 10 0.63 3.86 9.18
C PHE A 10 0.76 2.52 9.93
N LEU A 11 0.79 2.56 11.26
CA LEU A 11 0.85 1.35 12.09
C LEU A 11 -0.47 0.57 12.03
N ALA A 12 -1.62 1.27 12.06
CA ALA A 12 -2.93 0.66 11.93
C ALA A 12 -3.11 -0.05 10.58
N VAL A 13 -2.68 0.57 9.48
CA VAL A 13 -2.70 -0.05 8.14
C VAL A 13 -1.76 -1.25 8.05
N ALA A 14 -0.59 -1.18 8.70
CA ALA A 14 0.37 -2.28 8.68
C ALA A 14 -0.17 -3.58 9.30
N ASN A 15 -1.13 -3.48 10.22
CA ASN A 15 -1.83 -4.59 10.85
C ASN A 15 -3.08 -5.06 10.08
N GLY A 16 -3.42 -4.39 8.97
CA GLY A 16 -4.58 -4.71 8.14
C GLY A 16 -4.31 -5.80 7.10
N THR A 17 -5.21 -5.86 6.12
CA THR A 17 -5.10 -6.76 4.97
C THR A 17 -3.90 -6.41 4.11
N ARG A 18 -3.31 -7.41 3.42
CA ARG A 18 -2.13 -7.20 2.59
C ARG A 18 -2.11 -8.06 1.34
N ALA A 19 -1.62 -7.48 0.25
CA ALA A 19 -1.37 -8.16 -1.02
C ALA A 19 0.08 -7.93 -1.45
N ASN A 20 0.79 -9.03 -1.75
CA ASN A 20 2.18 -8.99 -2.18
C ASN A 20 2.27 -8.83 -3.72
N SER A 21 3.22 -8.01 -4.16
CA SER A 21 3.71 -7.92 -5.53
C SER A 21 5.25 -7.96 -5.53
N ALA A 22 5.87 -8.15 -6.69
CA ALA A 22 7.32 -8.15 -6.83
C ALA A 22 7.93 -6.80 -6.42
N ALA A 23 7.38 -5.69 -6.90
CA ALA A 23 7.93 -4.34 -6.68
C ALA A 23 7.47 -3.66 -5.38
N PHE A 24 6.37 -4.13 -4.78
CA PHE A 24 5.80 -3.52 -3.57
C PHE A 24 4.85 -4.48 -2.85
N VAL A 25 4.44 -4.10 -1.64
CA VAL A 25 3.29 -4.68 -0.94
C VAL A 25 2.23 -3.61 -0.83
N VAL A 26 0.97 -3.95 -1.07
CA VAL A 26 -0.17 -3.09 -0.77
C VAL A 26 -0.76 -3.55 0.55
N GLN A 27 -0.86 -2.64 1.51
CA GLN A 27 -1.55 -2.83 2.78
C GLN A 27 -2.82 -1.98 2.78
N GLY A 28 -3.91 -2.51 3.32
CA GLY A 28 -5.22 -1.88 3.31
C GLY A 28 -5.94 -2.02 4.64
N ARG A 29 -6.62 -0.96 5.07
CA ARG A 29 -7.47 -0.93 6.26
C ARG A 29 -8.74 -0.14 5.95
N ALA A 30 -9.89 -0.73 6.27
CA ALA A 30 -11.16 -0.02 6.33
C ALA A 30 -11.16 0.94 7.53
N ARG A 31 -11.73 2.13 7.34
CA ARG A 31 -11.97 3.09 8.43
C ARG A 31 -13.46 3.14 8.75
N ASP A 32 -13.75 3.44 10.00
CA ASP A 32 -15.12 3.61 10.50
C ASP A 32 -15.58 5.07 10.37
N ASP A 33 -15.11 5.76 9.33
CA ASP A 33 -15.48 7.15 9.00
C ASP A 33 -15.80 7.30 7.52
N ASP A 34 -16.59 8.31 7.15
CA ASP A 34 -16.95 8.57 5.75
C ASP A 34 -15.91 9.43 5.01
N GLY A 35 -14.69 9.50 5.52
CA GLY A 35 -13.64 10.32 4.93
C GLY A 35 -13.11 9.78 3.59
N PRO A 36 -12.33 10.57 2.86
CA PRO A 36 -11.79 10.18 1.56
C PRO A 36 -10.79 9.02 1.70
N ILE A 37 -10.48 8.37 0.57
CA ILE A 37 -9.38 7.40 0.49
C ILE A 37 -8.07 8.10 0.85
N ARG A 38 -7.25 7.51 1.72
CA ARG A 38 -5.92 8.03 2.08
C ARG A 38 -4.81 7.08 1.66
N VAL A 39 -3.72 7.62 1.11
CA VAL A 39 -2.58 6.81 0.67
C VAL A 39 -1.26 7.24 1.30
N GLY A 40 -0.54 6.26 1.83
CA GLY A 40 0.81 6.37 2.34
C GLY A 40 1.83 5.58 1.51
N PHE A 41 3.11 5.95 1.64
CA PHE A 41 4.20 5.27 0.96
C PHE A 41 5.36 5.03 1.92
N THR A 42 5.80 3.78 2.03
CA THR A 42 6.93 3.39 2.88
C THR A 42 8.03 2.78 2.02
N VAL A 43 9.28 3.22 2.20
CA VAL A 43 10.44 2.59 1.57
C VAL A 43 11.54 2.46 2.62
N THR A 44 11.80 1.22 3.03
CA THR A 44 12.76 0.90 4.09
C THR A 44 14.22 1.12 3.67
N LYS A 45 15.12 1.36 4.63
CA LYS A 45 16.56 1.59 4.40
C LYS A 45 17.22 0.43 3.62
N LYS A 46 16.78 -0.82 3.83
CA LYS A 46 17.27 -2.01 3.11
C LYS A 46 17.03 -1.98 1.59
N ASN A 47 16.16 -1.11 1.09
CA ASN A 47 15.87 -1.03 -0.34
C ASN A 47 16.88 -0.17 -1.12
N GLY A 48 17.88 0.41 -0.45
CA GLY A 48 18.98 1.11 -1.10
C GLY A 48 19.27 2.50 -0.53
N THR A 49 20.06 3.26 -1.29
CA THR A 49 20.47 4.63 -0.95
C THR A 49 19.28 5.59 -0.88
N ALA A 50 19.48 6.80 -0.33
CA ALA A 50 18.43 7.82 -0.31
C ALA A 50 17.87 8.11 -1.72
N THR A 51 18.73 8.18 -2.73
CA THR A 51 18.35 8.42 -4.13
C THR A 51 17.51 7.27 -4.69
N GLU A 52 17.92 6.02 -4.46
CA GLU A 52 17.16 4.83 -4.87
C GLU A 52 15.79 4.80 -4.19
N ARG A 53 15.73 5.03 -2.87
CA ARG A 53 14.46 5.07 -2.13
C ARG A 53 13.54 6.19 -2.61
N ASN A 54 14.10 7.36 -2.94
CA ASN A 54 13.34 8.47 -3.50
C ASN A 54 12.81 8.12 -4.90
N ARG A 55 13.60 7.44 -5.74
CA ARG A 55 13.15 6.95 -7.05
C ARG A 55 12.03 5.93 -6.91
N ILE A 56 12.15 4.96 -5.99
CA ILE A 56 11.07 3.99 -5.68
C ILE A 56 9.81 4.75 -5.27
N ARG A 57 9.91 5.67 -4.29
CA ARG A 57 8.76 6.43 -3.80
C ARG A 57 8.09 7.26 -4.91
N ARG A 58 8.88 7.87 -5.81
CA ARG A 58 8.36 8.59 -6.98
C ARG A 58 7.60 7.65 -7.91
N ARG A 59 8.17 6.50 -8.28
CA ARG A 59 7.50 5.51 -9.15
C ARG A 59 6.18 5.03 -8.55
N LEU A 60 6.14 4.72 -7.25
CA LEU A 60 4.90 4.28 -6.60
C LEU A 60 3.83 5.38 -6.56
N ARG A 61 4.21 6.64 -6.36
CA ARG A 61 3.27 7.78 -6.44
C ARG A 61 2.66 7.91 -7.82
N GLU A 62 3.47 7.77 -8.87
CA GLU A 62 2.98 7.84 -10.24
C GLU A 62 2.04 6.66 -10.58
N LEU A 63 2.27 5.47 -10.03
CA LEU A 63 1.31 4.35 -10.16
C LEU A 63 -0.05 4.71 -9.56
N VAL A 64 -0.07 5.24 -8.34
CA VAL A 64 -1.31 5.62 -7.65
C VAL A 64 -2.02 6.77 -8.37
N LYS A 65 -1.27 7.73 -8.93
CA LYS A 65 -1.85 8.83 -9.73
C LYS A 65 -2.51 8.36 -11.02
N ARG A 66 -1.99 7.30 -11.65
CA ARG A 66 -2.54 6.71 -12.89
C ARG A 66 -3.61 5.66 -12.64
N LEU A 67 -3.86 5.32 -11.39
CA LEU A 67 -4.88 4.36 -11.02
C LEU A 67 -6.26 5.02 -11.06
N ASP A 68 -7.22 4.35 -11.67
CA ASP A 68 -8.61 4.80 -11.67
C ASP A 68 -9.19 4.70 -10.25
N VAL A 69 -9.84 5.77 -9.78
CA VAL A 69 -10.40 5.87 -8.41
C VAL A 69 -11.36 4.71 -8.08
N ILE A 70 -12.03 4.16 -9.09
CA ILE A 70 -12.96 3.02 -8.99
C ILE A 70 -12.25 1.74 -8.51
N SER A 71 -10.92 1.65 -8.66
CA SER A 71 -10.13 0.48 -8.25
C SER A 71 -9.86 0.42 -6.74
N MET A 72 -10.35 1.37 -5.96
CA MET A 72 -10.08 1.48 -4.52
C MET A 72 -11.39 1.66 -3.75
N ARG A 73 -11.46 1.05 -2.58
CA ARG A 73 -12.65 1.16 -1.72
C ARG A 73 -12.74 2.56 -1.11
N PRO A 74 -13.94 3.18 -1.11
CA PRO A 74 -14.20 4.37 -0.31
C PRO A 74 -13.82 4.15 1.15
N HIS A 75 -13.46 5.23 1.86
CA HIS A 75 -13.25 5.17 3.31
C HIS A 75 -12.10 4.24 3.76
N HIS A 76 -11.13 3.98 2.89
CA HIS A 76 -9.99 3.12 3.19
C HIS A 76 -8.66 3.87 3.23
N ASP A 77 -7.79 3.36 4.09
CA ASP A 77 -6.37 3.70 4.09
C ASP A 77 -5.57 2.63 3.37
N TYR A 78 -4.66 3.08 2.50
CA TYR A 78 -3.72 2.21 1.83
C TYR A 78 -2.28 2.66 2.06
N VAL A 79 -1.37 1.70 2.21
CA VAL A 79 0.07 1.95 2.26
C VAL A 79 0.76 1.06 1.24
N LEU A 80 1.48 1.68 0.31
CA LEU A 80 2.38 0.97 -0.59
C LEU A 80 3.77 0.89 0.04
N VAL A 81 4.21 -0.33 0.37
CA VAL A 81 5.55 -0.62 0.87
C VAL A 81 6.45 -1.01 -0.30
N GLY A 82 7.27 -0.08 -0.76
CA GLY A 82 8.16 -0.29 -1.89
C GLY A 82 9.29 -1.27 -1.61
N ARG A 83 9.65 -2.05 -2.62
CA ARG A 83 10.79 -2.98 -2.64
C ARG A 83 11.81 -2.51 -3.69
N ARG A 84 13.05 -2.99 -3.56
CA ARG A 84 14.14 -2.63 -4.49
C ARG A 84 13.81 -2.95 -5.96
N ALA A 85 13.04 -4.02 -6.22
CA ALA A 85 12.59 -4.41 -7.57
C ALA A 85 11.79 -3.31 -8.30
N ALA A 86 11.20 -2.34 -7.60
CA ALA A 86 10.52 -1.20 -8.22
C ALA A 86 11.46 -0.28 -9.04
N LEU A 87 12.78 -0.38 -8.86
CA LEU A 87 13.76 0.43 -9.61
C LEU A 87 13.84 0.04 -11.08
N THR A 88 13.73 -1.27 -11.37
CA THR A 88 14.01 -1.85 -12.69
C THR A 88 12.78 -2.48 -13.34
N ARG A 89 11.77 -2.87 -12.55
CA ARG A 89 10.53 -3.45 -13.10
C ARG A 89 9.82 -2.44 -13.98
N ASP A 90 9.33 -2.91 -15.12
CA ASP A 90 8.56 -2.10 -16.07
C ASP A 90 7.37 -1.41 -15.39
N PHE A 91 7.08 -0.19 -15.84
CA PHE A 91 6.06 0.65 -15.22
C PHE A 91 4.64 0.14 -15.49
N ALA A 92 4.34 -0.30 -16.73
CA ALA A 92 3.02 -0.82 -17.08
C ALA A 92 2.73 -2.10 -16.30
N THR A 93 3.72 -3.01 -16.23
CA THR A 93 3.64 -4.23 -15.42
C THR A 93 3.36 -3.90 -13.94
N MET A 94 4.00 -2.88 -13.37
CA MET A 94 3.72 -2.46 -12.00
C MET A 94 2.30 -1.87 -11.81
N LEU A 95 1.73 -1.26 -12.84
CA LEU A 95 0.36 -0.75 -12.79
C LEU A 95 -0.64 -1.91 -12.76
N ASP A 96 -0.42 -2.94 -13.58
CA ASP A 96 -1.23 -4.16 -13.58
C ASP A 96 -1.09 -4.95 -12.28
N ASP A 97 0.14 -5.02 -11.73
CA ASP A 97 0.41 -5.58 -10.41
C ASP A 97 -0.37 -4.83 -9.31
N LEU A 98 -0.49 -3.49 -9.41
CA LEU A 98 -1.23 -2.68 -8.45
C LEU A 98 -2.73 -2.94 -8.54
N ARG A 99 -3.31 -2.95 -9.76
CA ARG A 99 -4.72 -3.29 -9.99
C ARG A 99 -5.04 -4.68 -9.43
N SER A 100 -4.20 -5.66 -9.74
CA SER A 100 -4.33 -7.04 -9.25
C SER A 100 -4.24 -7.14 -7.73
N ALA A 101 -3.32 -6.38 -7.11
CA ALA A 101 -3.17 -6.37 -5.66
C ALA A 101 -4.40 -5.78 -4.96
N LEU A 102 -4.97 -4.70 -5.48
CA LEU A 102 -6.18 -4.08 -4.94
C LEU A 102 -7.39 -5.01 -5.05
N HIS A 103 -7.60 -5.63 -6.21
CA HIS A 103 -8.68 -6.61 -6.39
C HIS A 103 -8.56 -7.81 -5.43
N ARG A 104 -7.32 -8.25 -5.13
CA ARG A 104 -7.09 -9.30 -4.11
C ARG A 104 -7.44 -8.82 -2.70
N LEU A 105 -7.12 -7.57 -2.35
CA LEU A 105 -7.51 -7.00 -1.06
C LEU A 105 -9.03 -6.89 -0.94
N ASP A 106 -9.72 -6.54 -2.02
CA ASP A 106 -11.19 -6.44 -2.03
C ASP A 106 -11.88 -7.77 -1.76
N ARG A 107 -11.28 -8.87 -2.23
CA ARG A 107 -11.82 -10.21 -2.00
C ARG A 107 -11.52 -10.76 -0.61
N GLN A 108 -10.58 -10.16 0.13
CA GLN A 108 -10.31 -10.55 1.50
C GLN A 108 -11.33 -9.87 2.41
N PRO A 109 -12.11 -10.62 3.21
CA PRO A 109 -12.91 -10.00 4.25
C PRO A 109 -11.95 -9.20 5.15
N ALA A 110 -12.33 -7.96 5.46
CA ALA A 110 -11.55 -7.13 6.36
C ALA A 110 -11.35 -7.90 7.66
N THR A 111 -10.13 -8.35 7.92
CA THR A 111 -9.80 -9.00 9.19
C THR A 111 -10.00 -7.96 10.27
N ARG A 112 -11.16 -7.99 10.95
CA ARG A 112 -11.39 -7.22 12.17
C ARG A 112 -10.25 -7.59 13.11
N GLY A 113 -9.35 -6.65 13.36
CA GLY A 113 -8.09 -6.94 14.04
C GLY A 113 -8.31 -7.47 15.46
N GLY A 114 -7.64 -8.56 15.79
CA GLY A 114 -7.19 -8.86 17.16
C GLY A 114 -7.73 -10.14 17.80
N ALA A 115 -7.05 -11.26 17.61
CA ALA A 115 -6.96 -12.30 18.64
C ALA A 115 -5.62 -13.06 18.52
N SER A 116 -4.79 -12.85 19.54
CA SER A 116 -3.73 -13.73 20.06
C SER A 116 -2.75 -14.43 19.09
N ARG A 117 -1.49 -14.00 19.13
CA ARG A 117 -0.35 -14.93 18.98
C ARG A 117 0.80 -14.48 19.89
N LYS A 118 0.64 -14.70 21.20
CA LYS A 118 1.78 -15.01 22.08
C LYS A 118 1.74 -16.52 22.32
N MET A 119 2.71 -17.23 21.74
CA MET A 119 3.07 -18.59 22.14
C MET A 119 4.50 -18.79 21.67
N THR A 120 5.45 -18.49 22.56
CA THR A 120 6.58 -19.30 23.03
C THR A 120 7.33 -18.46 24.06
#